data_AF-A0A4Z0P2F8-F1
#
_entry.id   AF-A0A4Z0P2F8-F1
#
_cell.length_a   1.000
_cell.length_b   1.000
_cell.length_c   1.000
_cell.angle_alpha   90.00
_cell.angle_beta   90.00
_cell.angle_gamma   90.00
#
_symmetry.space_group_name_H-M   'P 1'
#
loop_
_entity.id
_entity.type
_entity.pdbx_description
1 polymer ?
#
loop_
_entity_poly.entity_id
_entity_poly.type
_entity_poly.pdbx_seq_one_letter_code
_entity_poly.pdbx_strand_id
1 'polypeptide(L)' 'MTMYTRHMGLSVEGALRNMTKSQLKNLFTDTETGRDLTAQEAKEELRQAQREGKRVLPMGDCDKWDYQTGCPGHPMPEAN' A
#
# COMPACT_ATOMS: atom_id res chain seq x y z
N MET A 1 17.54 20.07 9.93
CA MET A 1 16.72 18.84 10.08
C MET A 1 16.71 18.12 8.76
N THR A 2 17.26 16.91 8.69
CA THR A 2 17.23 16.08 7.48
C THR A 2 15.83 15.49 7.33
N MET A 3 15.06 15.91 6.33
CA MET A 3 13.85 15.19 5.91
C MET A 3 14.24 13.83 5.34
N TYR A 4 13.48 12.81 5.73
CA TYR A 4 13.62 11.45 5.25
C TYR A 4 12.27 11.03 4.67
N THR A 5 12.28 10.49 3.46
CA THR A 5 11.08 9.89 2.86
C THR A 5 10.99 8.45 3.32
N ARG A 6 9.88 8.07 3.98
CA ARG A 6 9.61 6.68 4.36
C ARG A 6 8.66 6.05 3.34
N HIS A 7 9.09 4.95 2.74
CA HIS A 7 8.22 4.09 1.97
C HIS A 7 7.60 3.04 2.88
N MET A 8 6.30 2.84 2.74
CA MET A 8 5.56 1.82 3.46
C MET A 8 4.99 0.82 2.46
N GLY A 9 5.04 -0.46 2.82
CA GLY A 9 4.48 -1.53 2.02
C GLY A 9 3.58 -2.40 2.89
N LEU A 10 2.43 -2.78 2.36
CA LEU A 10 1.52 -3.72 2.99
C LEU A 10 1.80 -5.14 2.50
N SER A 11 2.18 -6.04 3.41
CA SER A 11 2.22 -7.48 3.08
C SER A 11 0.81 -7.98 2.77
N VAL A 12 0.61 -8.54 1.58
CA VAL A 12 -0.69 -9.07 1.15
C VAL A 12 -1.11 -10.25 2.01
N GLU A 13 -0.21 -11.21 2.23
CA GLU A 13 -0.47 -12.36 3.10
C GLU A 13 -0.68 -11.93 4.55
N GLY A 14 0.15 -11.01 5.05
CA GLY A 14 0.04 -10.48 6.40
C GLY A 14 -1.31 -9.80 6.65
N ALA A 15 -1.79 -9.03 5.67
CA ALA A 15 -3.10 -8.39 5.73
C ALA A 15 -4.24 -9.42 5.75
N LEU A 16 -4.21 -10.40 4.84
CA LEU A 16 -5.25 -11.42 4.76
C LEU A 16 -5.34 -12.30 6.02
N ARG A 17 -4.20 -12.61 6.65
CA ARG A 17 -4.12 -13.51 7.80
C ARG A 17 -4.38 -12.82 9.14
N ASN A 18 -3.94 -11.56 9.30
CA ASN A 18 -3.88 -10.93 10.62
C ASN A 18 -4.79 -9.71 10.79
N MET A 19 -5.28 -9.09 9.71
CA MET A 19 -6.14 -7.91 9.85
C MET A 19 -7.59 -8.29 10.19
N THR A 20 -8.13 -7.57 11.15
CA THR A 20 -9.54 -7.66 11.54
C THR A 20 -10.45 -7.01 10.48
N LYS A 21 -11.75 -7.31 10.49
CA LYS A 21 -12.73 -6.64 9.61
C LYS A 21 -12.68 -5.11 9.74
N SER A 22 -12.46 -4.59 10.94
CA SER A 22 -12.38 -3.14 11.17
C SER A 22 -11.15 -2.51 10.54
N GLN A 23 -10.03 -3.23 10.50
CA GLN A 23 -8.77 -2.74 9.88
C GLN A 23 -8.78 -2.88 8.36
N LEU A 24 -9.51 -3.87 7.84
CA LEU A 24 -9.70 -4.06 6.40
C LEU A 24 -10.71 -3.05 5.82
N LYS A 25 -11.66 -2.62 6.64
CA LYS A 25 -12.58 -1.54 6.29
C LYS A 25 -11.78 -0.25 6.14
N ASN A 26 -11.94 0.45 5.01
CA ASN A 26 -11.19 1.67 4.65
C ASN A 26 -9.68 1.45 4.43
N LEU A 27 -9.25 0.21 4.18
CA LEU A 27 -7.86 -0.08 3.81
C LEU A 27 -7.52 0.44 2.40
N PHE A 28 -8.52 0.43 1.52
CA PHE A 28 -8.43 0.92 0.15
C PHE A 28 -9.53 1.93 -0.07
N THR A 29 -9.23 2.92 -0.91
CA THR A 29 -10.19 3.87 -1.44
C THR A 29 -10.29 3.64 -2.94
N ASP A 30 -11.51 3.48 -3.42
CA ASP A 30 -11.81 3.38 -4.83
C ASP A 30 -11.38 4.68 -5.53
N THR A 31 -10.51 4.56 -6.54
CA THR A 31 -9.96 5.72 -7.26
C THR A 31 -10.95 6.37 -8.22
N GLU A 32 -11.98 5.63 -8.66
CA GLU A 32 -13.01 6.13 -9.57
C GLU A 32 -14.13 6.83 -8.81
N THR A 33 -14.59 6.24 -7.71
CA THR A 33 -15.73 6.77 -6.93
C THR A 33 -15.30 7.57 -5.70
N GLY A 34 -14.03 7.50 -5.29
CA GLY A 34 -13.51 8.11 -4.06
C GLY A 34 -14.06 7.48 -2.77
N ARG A 35 -14.67 6.29 -2.85
CA ARG A 35 -15.33 5.63 -1.72
C ARG A 35 -14.38 4.65 -1.05
N ASP A 36 -14.36 4.64 0.27
CA ASP A 36 -13.68 3.59 1.02
C ASP A 36 -14.31 2.21 0.80
N LEU A 37 -13.46 1.23 0.48
CA LEU A 37 -13.90 -0.15 0.30
C LEU A 37 -14.33 -0.77 1.63
N THR A 38 -15.37 -1.59 1.56
CA THR A 38 -15.77 -2.44 2.66
C THR A 38 -14.71 -3.50 2.93
N ALA A 39 -14.74 -4.09 4.12
CA ALA A 39 -13.79 -5.15 4.49
C ALA A 39 -13.84 -6.37 3.55
N GLN A 40 -14.97 -6.61 2.86
CA GLN A 40 -15.12 -7.72 1.93
C GLN A 40 -14.46 -7.40 0.58
N GLU A 41 -14.75 -6.23 0.03
CA GLU A 41 -14.12 -5.72 -1.20
C GLU A 41 -12.59 -5.61 -1.01
N ALA A 42 -12.13 -5.07 0.12
CA ALA A 42 -10.70 -5.01 0.45
C ALA A 42 -10.02 -6.39 0.50
N LYS A 43 -10.72 -7.44 0.97
CA LYS A 43 -10.18 -8.81 0.92
C LYS A 43 -10.13 -9.36 -0.49
N GLU A 44 -11.06 -8.99 -1.36
CA GLU A 44 -11.02 -9.38 -2.77
C GLU A 44 -9.87 -8.72 -3.51
N GLU A 45 -9.62 -7.44 -3.26
CA GLU A 45 -8.45 -6.72 -3.78
C GLU A 45 -7.13 -7.38 -3.34
N LEU A 46 -6.99 -7.68 -2.04
CA LEU A 46 -5.80 -8.40 -1.54
C LEU A 46 -5.64 -9.78 -2.19
N ARG A 47 -6.73 -10.52 -2.39
CA ARG A 47 -6.67 -11.80 -3.10
C ARG A 47 -6.35 -11.65 -4.58
N GLN A 48 -6.83 -10.59 -5.22
CA GLN A 48 -6.49 -10.27 -6.60
C GLN A 48 -5.00 -9.97 -6.73
N ALA A 49 -4.46 -9.13 -5.85
CA ALA A 49 -3.02 -8.87 -5.76
C ALA A 49 -2.21 -10.16 -5.57
N GLN A 50 -2.69 -11.08 -4.71
CA GLN A 50 -2.05 -12.39 -4.52
C GLN A 50 -2.08 -13.25 -5.80
N ARG A 51 -3.20 -13.26 -6.54
CA ARG A 51 -3.32 -13.96 -7.83
C ARG A 51 -2.37 -13.39 -8.88
N GLU A 52 -2.14 -12.09 -8.86
CA GLU A 52 -1.17 -11.40 -9.71
C GLU A 52 0.30 -11.63 -9.27
N GLY A 53 0.52 -12.39 -8.19
CA GLY A 53 1.85 -12.69 -7.66
C GLY A 53 2.46 -11.56 -6.83
N LYS A 54 1.69 -10.51 -6.50
CA LYS A 54 2.15 -9.40 -5.66
C LYS A 54 2.25 -9.86 -4.21
N ARG A 55 3.46 -9.78 -3.63
CA ARG A 55 3.71 -10.09 -2.22
C ARG A 55 3.45 -8.89 -1.30
N VAL A 56 3.68 -7.68 -1.82
CA VAL A 56 3.55 -6.42 -1.09
C VAL A 56 2.84 -5.40 -1.98
N LEU A 57 1.92 -4.62 -1.40
CA LEU A 57 1.31 -3.46 -2.03
C LEU A 57 2.00 -2.18 -1.54
N PRO A 58 2.51 -1.32 -2.44
CA PRO A 58 3.08 -0.03 -2.05
C PRO A 58 2.00 0.88 -1.45
N MET A 59 2.34 1.58 -0.37
CA MET A 59 1.51 2.65 0.18
C MET A 59 2.16 4.00 -0.17
N GLY A 60 1.60 4.66 -1.18
CA GLY A 60 2.00 6.00 -1.65
C GLY A 60 2.66 6.01 -3.02
N ASP A 61 2.92 7.23 -3.51
CA ASP A 61 3.41 7.48 -4.86
C ASP A 61 4.95 7.42 -4.89
N CYS A 62 5.48 6.24 -5.24
CA CYS A 62 6.89 6.07 -5.56
C CYS A 62 7.08 5.03 -6.66
N ASP A 63 7.44 5.49 -7.85
CA ASP A 63 7.61 4.64 -9.03
C ASP A 63 8.85 3.72 -8.96
N LYS A 64 9.84 4.08 -8.13
CA LYS A 64 11.13 3.39 -8.04
C LYS A 64 11.35 2.62 -6.74
N TRP A 65 10.33 2.57 -5.87
CA TRP A 65 10.42 1.75 -4.67
C TRP A 65 10.04 0.31 -5.00
N ASP A 66 10.96 -0.59 -4.74
CA ASP A 66 10.69 -2.02 -4.73
C ASP A 66 10.95 -2.58 -3.33
N TYR A 67 10.11 -3.50 -2.88
CA TYR A 67 10.21 -4.01 -1.52
C TYR A 67 11.41 -4.96 -1.33
N GLN A 68 12.00 -5.50 -2.40
CA GLN A 68 13.19 -6.36 -2.34
C GLN A 68 14.47 -5.54 -2.47
N THR A 69 14.51 -4.57 -3.39
CA THR A 69 15.72 -3.78 -3.69
C THR A 69 15.77 -2.43 -2.99
N GLY A 70 14.66 -1.98 -2.39
CA GLY A 70 14.52 -0.67 -1.76
C GLY A 70 14.22 0.44 -2.76
N CYS A 71 14.24 1.70 -2.29
CA CYS A 71 14.14 2.89 -3.14
C CYS A 71 15.52 3.53 -3.32
N PRO A 72 15.90 3.93 -4.54
CA PRO A 72 17.18 4.61 -4.83
C PRO A 72 17.31 6.01 -4.19
N GLY A 73 16.27 6.48 -3.51
CA GLY A 73 16.20 7.79 -2.86
C GLY A 73 15.41 8.80 -3.68
N HIS A 74 14.75 9.72 -2.98
CA HIS A 74 14.05 10.85 -3.59
C HIS A 74 14.89 12.11 -3.38
N PRO A 75 14.99 13.00 -4.39
CA PRO A 75 15.43 14.35 -4.13
C PRO A 75 14.47 14.98 -3.10
N MET A 76 15.04 15.71 -2.14
CA MET A 76 14.28 16.44 -1.14
C MET A 76 13.40 17.45 -1.89
N PRO A 77 12.06 17.45 -1.71
CA PRO A 77 11.26 18.53 -2.25
C PRO A 77 11.75 19.83 -1.63
N GLU A 78 12.12 20.81 -2.47
CA GLU A 78 12.57 22.11 -2.00
C GLU A 78 11.43 22.72 -1.17
N ALA A 79 11.74 23.06 0.09
CA ALA A 79 10.78 23.71 0.96
C ALA A 79 10.45 25.09 0.40
N ASN A 80 9.18 25.32 0.02
CA ASN A 80 8.65 26.67 -0.19
C ASN A 80 8.29 27.31 1.15
#